data_AF-A0A4U6S6E3-F1
#
_entry.id   AF-A0A4U6S6E3-F1
#
_cell.length_a   1.000
_cell.length_b   1.000
_cell.length_c   1.000
_cell.angle_alpha   90.00
_cell.angle_beta   90.00
_cell.angle_gamma   90.00
#
_symmetry.space_group_name_H-M   'P 1'
#
loop_
_entity.id
_entity.type
_entity.pdbx_description
1 polymer ?
#
loop_
_entity_poly.entity_id
_entity_poly.type
_entity_poly.pdbx_seq_one_letter_code
_entity_poly.pdbx_strand_id
1 'polypeptide(L)'
;MALMPVADALSAVLAGAEPLPEEMVALDAAYHRTLAHDLAALRTQPPQPMSAMDGYAVRAADAADLKARLKVIGEVAAGRPFERTVGAGEAVRIFTGGVIPNGADAVIIQEDTAVDGDHITITETASVGRHIRPAGVDFRAGEVLLDGGSRLSDRALSLAAAMNYPELAVRCRPKVAVLATGDELVMPGSQPGPGQIVYSNGYALRALARAEGAETVDLGVAADTMEATTAGIRRAREAGADVLITTGGASVGDHDLVKRSLEAEGVEMAFWRIAMRPGKPMMHGRLGAMRVIGLPGNPVSSYVCAFLFLVPLIRALSGRKVIHHRRTSALLGRDLAANDQREDYLRARLEAREDGTLIATPVTQQDSSLLGNLAAARALLVRPPFAAAAVKGSECEILTLPE
;
A
#
# COMPACT_ATOMS: atom_id res chain seq x y z
N MET A 1 28.68 -24.60 -8.45
CA MET A 1 27.52 -23.86 -9.00
C MET A 1 27.79 -22.37 -8.90
N ALA A 2 27.59 -21.64 -10.00
CA ALA A 2 27.66 -20.17 -10.02
C ALA A 2 26.58 -19.57 -9.10
N LEU A 3 26.80 -18.35 -8.60
CA LEU A 3 25.79 -17.64 -7.83
C LEU A 3 24.68 -17.16 -8.77
N MET A 4 23.41 -17.38 -8.39
CA MET A 4 22.25 -16.92 -9.16
C MET A 4 22.02 -15.42 -8.92
N PRO A 5 21.89 -14.58 -9.95
CA PRO A 5 21.49 -13.19 -9.81
C PRO A 5 20.15 -13.01 -9.07
N VAL A 6 19.98 -11.90 -8.32
CA VAL A 6 18.75 -11.65 -7.56
C VAL A 6 17.53 -11.54 -8.47
N ALA A 7 17.68 -10.91 -9.64
CA ALA A 7 16.59 -10.78 -10.61
C ALA A 7 16.09 -12.15 -11.11
N ASP A 8 17.00 -13.11 -11.34
CA ASP A 8 16.64 -14.46 -11.79
C ASP A 8 15.92 -15.24 -10.69
N ALA A 9 16.41 -15.13 -9.45
CA ALA A 9 15.73 -15.73 -8.29
C ALA A 9 14.32 -15.16 -8.09
N LEU A 10 14.15 -13.84 -8.25
CA LEU A 10 12.84 -13.20 -8.16
C LEU A 10 11.92 -13.66 -9.30
N SER A 11 12.42 -13.72 -10.53
CA SER A 11 11.67 -14.21 -11.69
C SER A 11 11.16 -15.64 -11.45
N ALA A 12 12.02 -16.52 -10.92
CA ALA A 12 11.63 -17.89 -10.59
C ALA A 12 10.56 -17.96 -9.49
N VAL A 13 10.65 -17.11 -8.44
CA VAL A 13 9.62 -17.02 -7.39
C VAL A 13 8.27 -16.59 -7.96
N LEU A 14 8.27 -15.64 -8.90
CA LEU A 14 7.06 -15.09 -9.52
C LEU A 14 6.51 -15.96 -10.65
N ALA A 15 7.26 -16.93 -11.17
CA ALA A 15 6.88 -17.73 -12.32
C ALA A 15 5.53 -18.44 -12.09
N GLY A 16 4.52 -18.11 -12.88
CA GLY A 16 3.15 -18.63 -12.79
C GLY A 16 2.39 -18.20 -11.53
N ALA A 17 2.80 -17.11 -10.86
CA ALA A 17 2.06 -16.54 -9.74
C ALA A 17 0.92 -15.69 -10.31
N GLU A 18 -0.28 -16.25 -10.30
CA GLU A 18 -1.47 -15.59 -10.84
C GLU A 18 -2.26 -14.90 -9.72
N PRO A 19 -3.01 -13.84 -10.03
CA PRO A 19 -3.91 -13.22 -9.07
C PRO A 19 -4.89 -14.24 -8.50
N LEU A 20 -5.11 -14.19 -7.19
CA LEU A 20 -6.13 -15.00 -6.53
C LEU A 20 -7.54 -14.63 -7.06
N PRO A 21 -8.54 -15.51 -6.83
CA PRO A 21 -9.92 -15.22 -7.16
C PRO A 21 -10.39 -13.88 -6.58
N GLU A 22 -11.38 -13.28 -7.22
CA GLU A 22 -12.04 -12.11 -6.68
C GLU A 22 -13.18 -12.49 -5.73
N GLU A 23 -13.51 -11.56 -4.86
CA GLU A 23 -14.65 -11.61 -3.95
C GLU A 23 -15.29 -10.22 -3.85
N MET A 24 -16.60 -10.19 -3.61
CA MET A 24 -17.32 -8.97 -3.27
C MET A 24 -17.22 -8.73 -1.77
N VAL A 25 -16.78 -7.53 -1.38
CA VAL A 25 -16.71 -7.13 0.03
C VAL A 25 -17.39 -5.79 0.24
N ALA A 26 -17.97 -5.59 1.41
CA ALA A 26 -18.43 -4.27 1.84
C ALA A 26 -17.31 -3.23 1.78
N LEU A 27 -17.66 -1.98 1.47
CA LEU A 27 -16.70 -0.89 1.29
C LEU A 27 -15.74 -0.74 2.48
N ASP A 28 -16.25 -0.86 3.70
CA ASP A 28 -15.45 -0.77 4.93
C ASP A 28 -14.40 -1.89 5.06
N ALA A 29 -14.67 -3.06 4.47
CA ALA A 29 -13.75 -4.21 4.44
C ALA A 29 -12.76 -4.16 3.26
N ALA A 30 -12.92 -3.19 2.34
CA ALA A 30 -12.10 -3.04 1.15
C ALA A 30 -10.78 -2.28 1.40
N TYR A 31 -10.59 -1.68 2.57
CA TYR A 31 -9.34 -0.98 2.91
C TYR A 31 -8.13 -1.91 2.76
N HIS A 32 -7.09 -1.42 2.08
CA HIS A 32 -5.86 -2.15 1.77
C HIS A 32 -5.99 -3.41 0.91
N ARG A 33 -7.20 -3.72 0.42
CA ARG A 33 -7.42 -4.76 -0.60
C ARG A 33 -6.99 -4.26 -1.97
N THR A 34 -6.85 -5.18 -2.92
CA THR A 34 -6.57 -4.84 -4.31
C THR A 34 -7.84 -4.95 -5.13
N LEU A 35 -8.20 -3.86 -5.80
CA LEU A 35 -9.40 -3.79 -6.63
C LEU A 35 -9.28 -4.77 -7.82
N ALA A 36 -10.32 -5.55 -8.11
CA ALA A 36 -10.23 -6.58 -9.14
C ALA A 36 -10.29 -6.01 -10.57
N HIS A 37 -11.08 -4.94 -10.77
CA HIS A 37 -11.37 -4.31 -12.05
C HIS A 37 -11.42 -2.78 -11.93
N ASP A 38 -11.37 -2.09 -13.06
CA ASP A 38 -11.59 -0.64 -13.11
C ASP A 38 -12.99 -0.28 -12.58
N LEU A 39 -13.08 0.79 -11.79
CA LEU A 39 -14.31 1.26 -11.17
C LEU A 39 -14.78 2.56 -11.83
N ALA A 40 -15.91 2.48 -12.52
CA ALA A 40 -16.57 3.62 -13.15
C ALA A 40 -17.59 4.27 -12.21
N ALA A 41 -17.69 5.59 -12.19
CA ALA A 41 -18.66 6.28 -11.34
C ALA A 41 -20.12 5.89 -11.67
N LEU A 42 -20.93 5.54 -10.68
CA LEU A 42 -22.37 5.24 -10.89
C LEU A 42 -23.25 6.49 -10.90
N ARG A 43 -22.65 7.65 -10.62
CA ARG A 43 -23.34 8.93 -10.54
C ARG A 43 -22.42 10.08 -10.92
N THR A 44 -23.03 11.20 -11.28
CA THR A 44 -22.36 12.49 -11.45
C THR A 44 -22.25 13.21 -10.11
N GLN A 45 -21.12 13.85 -9.84
CA GLN A 45 -20.83 14.52 -8.56
C GLN A 45 -20.35 15.98 -8.77
N PRO A 46 -21.04 16.99 -8.20
CA PRO A 46 -22.41 16.89 -7.71
C PRO A 46 -23.38 16.58 -8.87
N PRO A 47 -24.56 16.00 -8.61
CA PRO A 47 -25.52 15.62 -9.66
C PRO A 47 -26.22 16.82 -10.30
N GLN A 48 -26.28 17.95 -9.60
CA GLN A 48 -26.87 19.22 -10.02
C GLN A 48 -25.89 20.36 -9.70
N PRO A 49 -26.05 21.55 -10.30
CA PRO A 49 -25.30 22.72 -9.87
C PRO A 49 -25.59 23.04 -8.40
N MET A 50 -24.56 23.31 -7.61
CA MET A 50 -24.65 23.54 -6.17
C MET A 50 -23.98 24.85 -5.78
N SER A 51 -24.47 25.50 -4.73
CA SER A 51 -23.78 26.65 -4.16
C SER A 51 -22.44 26.25 -3.53
N ALA A 52 -21.39 27.00 -3.85
CA ALA A 52 -20.07 26.84 -3.24
C ALA A 52 -19.95 27.54 -1.88
N MET A 53 -20.83 28.51 -1.60
CA MET A 53 -20.77 29.42 -0.46
C MET A 53 -22.16 29.67 0.13
N ASP A 54 -22.22 30.22 1.33
CA ASP A 54 -23.46 30.73 1.91
C ASP A 54 -23.75 32.12 1.35
N GLY A 55 -24.96 32.32 0.83
CA GLY A 55 -25.34 33.60 0.25
C GLY A 55 -26.76 33.63 -0.29
N TYR A 56 -26.91 34.27 -1.44
CA TYR A 56 -28.17 34.43 -2.14
C TYR A 56 -28.03 33.99 -3.59
N ALA A 57 -28.84 33.02 -3.99
CA ALA A 57 -28.99 32.62 -5.38
C ALA A 57 -29.80 33.68 -6.11
N VAL A 58 -29.21 34.25 -7.16
CA VAL A 58 -29.74 35.39 -7.90
C VAL A 58 -29.58 35.17 -9.40
N ARG A 59 -30.28 36.00 -10.18
CA ARG A 59 -29.93 36.24 -11.58
C ARG A 59 -28.77 37.22 -11.62
N ALA A 60 -27.66 36.87 -12.27
CA ALA A 60 -26.49 37.74 -12.42
C ALA A 60 -26.88 39.09 -13.06
N ALA A 61 -27.85 39.09 -13.96
CA ALA A 61 -28.39 40.30 -14.57
C ALA A 61 -29.00 41.29 -13.55
N ASP A 62 -29.63 40.80 -12.49
CA ASP A 62 -30.23 41.61 -11.42
C ASP A 62 -29.20 42.00 -10.33
N ALA A 63 -28.00 41.42 -10.42
CA ALA A 63 -26.88 41.60 -9.51
C ALA A 63 -25.69 42.36 -10.13
N ALA A 64 -25.90 42.97 -11.29
CA ALA A 64 -24.89 43.74 -12.01
C ALA A 64 -24.74 45.19 -11.52
N ASP A 65 -25.68 45.69 -10.72
CA ASP A 65 -25.69 47.05 -10.17
C ASP A 65 -25.43 47.05 -8.66
N LEU A 66 -24.42 47.80 -8.24
CA LEU A 66 -24.09 48.03 -6.84
C LEU A 66 -25.20 48.92 -6.26
N LYS A 67 -26.08 48.35 -5.42
CA LYS A 67 -27.35 48.88 -4.87
C LYS A 67 -28.64 48.28 -5.45
N ALA A 68 -28.56 47.30 -6.36
CA ALA A 68 -29.74 46.54 -6.74
C ALA A 68 -30.40 45.94 -5.48
N ARG A 69 -31.71 46.15 -5.34
CA ARG A 69 -32.49 45.64 -4.21
C ARG A 69 -33.35 44.46 -4.69
N LEU A 70 -33.09 43.28 -4.14
CA LEU A 70 -33.75 42.03 -4.52
C LEU A 70 -34.62 41.52 -3.38
N LYS A 71 -35.80 40.99 -3.71
CA LYS A 71 -36.70 40.38 -2.72
C LYS A 71 -36.30 38.93 -2.45
N VAL A 72 -36.08 38.58 -1.20
CA VAL A 72 -35.81 37.21 -0.78
C VAL A 72 -37.13 36.44 -0.70
N ILE A 73 -37.32 35.47 -1.60
CA ILE A 73 -38.60 34.75 -1.77
C ILE A 73 -38.62 33.35 -1.13
N GLY A 74 -37.55 32.96 -0.45
CA GLY A 74 -37.42 31.68 0.23
C GLY A 74 -35.97 31.36 0.61
N GLU A 75 -35.76 30.11 1.03
CA GLU A 75 -34.44 29.56 1.31
C GLU A 75 -34.20 28.20 0.66
N VAL A 76 -32.93 27.85 0.45
CA VAL A 76 -32.44 26.54 -0.01
C VAL A 76 -31.37 26.07 0.98
N ALA A 77 -31.62 24.92 1.60
CA ALA A 77 -30.64 24.21 2.41
C ALA A 77 -30.18 22.93 1.70
N ALA A 78 -29.05 22.38 2.14
CA ALA A 78 -28.58 21.07 1.68
C ALA A 78 -29.67 20.00 1.89
N GLY A 79 -29.98 19.24 0.83
CA GLY A 79 -31.02 18.22 0.83
C GLY A 79 -32.47 18.73 0.77
N ARG A 80 -32.71 20.05 0.72
CA ARG A 80 -34.03 20.66 0.61
C ARG A 80 -34.07 21.66 -0.55
N PRO A 81 -34.33 21.20 -1.79
CA PRO A 81 -34.35 22.07 -2.95
C PRO A 81 -35.53 23.04 -2.90
N PHE A 82 -35.36 24.20 -3.53
CA PHE A 82 -36.44 25.19 -3.70
C PHE A 82 -37.18 24.94 -5.01
N GLU A 83 -38.48 24.69 -4.93
CA GLU A 83 -39.29 24.23 -6.07
C GLU A 83 -39.73 25.35 -7.01
N ARG A 84 -39.70 26.61 -6.55
CA ARG A 84 -40.06 27.77 -7.36
C ARG A 84 -38.88 28.26 -8.19
N THR A 85 -39.19 29.01 -9.25
CA THR A 85 -38.21 29.70 -10.08
C THR A 85 -37.90 31.08 -9.52
N VAL A 86 -36.62 31.46 -9.52
CA VAL A 86 -36.15 32.82 -9.21
C VAL A 86 -36.42 33.73 -10.41
N GLY A 87 -37.33 34.69 -10.24
CA GLY A 87 -37.70 35.69 -11.23
C GLY A 87 -36.79 36.92 -11.24
N ALA A 88 -37.16 37.92 -12.04
CA ALA A 88 -36.47 39.21 -12.07
C ALA A 88 -36.65 39.95 -10.74
N GLY A 89 -35.57 40.48 -10.18
CA GLY A 89 -35.61 41.22 -8.91
C GLY A 89 -35.83 40.34 -7.68
N GLU A 90 -35.76 39.01 -7.84
CA GLU A 90 -35.92 38.04 -6.76
C GLU A 90 -34.58 37.39 -6.40
N ALA A 91 -34.46 36.96 -5.16
CA ALA A 91 -33.33 36.22 -4.63
C ALA A 91 -33.84 35.08 -3.74
N VAL A 92 -33.03 34.04 -3.57
CA VAL A 92 -33.31 32.96 -2.62
C VAL A 92 -32.10 32.80 -1.72
N ARG A 93 -32.30 32.82 -0.41
CA ARG A 93 -31.22 32.54 0.54
C ARG A 93 -30.73 31.12 0.28
N ILE A 94 -29.43 30.92 0.08
CA ILE A 94 -28.87 29.60 -0.21
C ILE A 94 -27.67 29.33 0.68
N PHE A 95 -27.62 28.12 1.23
CA PHE A 95 -26.48 27.64 1.99
C PHE A 95 -25.55 26.79 1.11
N THR A 96 -24.32 26.62 1.55
CA THR A 96 -23.30 25.81 0.89
C THR A 96 -23.82 24.39 0.68
N GLY A 97 -23.71 23.88 -0.55
CA GLY A 97 -24.30 22.60 -0.93
C GLY A 97 -25.81 22.62 -1.17
N GLY A 98 -26.46 23.78 -1.18
CA GLY A 98 -27.81 23.95 -1.71
C GLY A 98 -27.82 23.82 -3.23
N VAL A 99 -28.83 23.15 -3.78
CA VAL A 99 -29.03 23.07 -5.25
C VAL A 99 -29.40 24.45 -5.78
N ILE A 100 -28.74 24.91 -6.84
CA ILE A 100 -29.08 26.20 -7.46
C ILE A 100 -30.52 26.16 -7.98
N PRO A 101 -31.42 27.05 -7.52
CA PRO A 101 -32.80 27.08 -7.97
C PRO A 101 -32.92 27.40 -9.46
N ASN A 102 -34.02 26.95 -10.09
CA ASN A 102 -34.34 27.35 -11.45
C ASN A 102 -34.40 28.88 -11.55
N GLY A 103 -33.84 29.43 -12.63
CA GLY A 103 -33.82 30.87 -12.87
C GLY A 103 -32.63 31.61 -12.25
N ALA A 104 -31.93 31.04 -11.27
CA ALA A 104 -30.68 31.62 -10.75
C ALA A 104 -29.47 31.10 -11.52
N ASP A 105 -28.50 31.97 -11.76
CA ASP A 105 -27.26 31.66 -12.47
C ASP A 105 -26.01 32.24 -11.79
N ALA A 106 -26.15 32.82 -10.59
CA ALA A 106 -25.05 33.23 -9.73
C ALA A 106 -25.42 33.13 -8.23
N VAL A 107 -24.40 33.07 -7.38
CA VAL A 107 -24.54 33.22 -5.92
C VAL A 107 -23.71 34.42 -5.47
N ILE A 108 -24.35 35.34 -4.73
CA ILE A 108 -23.66 36.42 -4.00
C ILE A 108 -23.52 36.00 -2.54
N ILE A 109 -22.31 36.06 -2.00
CA ILE A 109 -22.09 35.69 -0.60
C ILE A 109 -22.78 36.70 0.33
N GLN A 110 -23.21 36.25 1.50
CA GLN A 110 -23.96 37.10 2.43
C GLN A 110 -23.18 38.35 2.87
N GLU A 111 -21.84 38.27 2.89
CA GLU A 111 -20.93 39.37 3.21
C GLU A 111 -21.00 40.50 2.17
N ASP A 112 -21.40 40.17 0.95
CA ASP A 112 -21.55 41.09 -0.19
C ASP A 112 -23.01 41.58 -0.34
N THR A 113 -23.79 41.49 0.75
CA THR A 113 -25.17 41.97 0.80
C THR A 113 -25.47 42.70 2.10
N ALA A 114 -26.31 43.74 2.02
CA ALA A 114 -26.96 44.34 3.17
C ALA A 114 -28.41 43.86 3.27
N VAL A 115 -28.80 43.28 4.40
CA VAL A 115 -30.14 42.73 4.62
C VAL A 115 -31.06 43.77 5.25
N ASP A 116 -32.27 43.93 4.70
CA ASP A 116 -33.32 44.80 5.20
C ASP A 116 -34.69 44.10 5.05
N GLY A 117 -35.14 43.44 6.12
CA GLY A 117 -36.38 42.66 6.12
C GLY A 117 -36.33 41.48 5.16
N ASP A 118 -37.27 41.43 4.22
CA ASP A 118 -37.34 40.44 3.14
C ASP A 118 -36.59 40.88 1.88
N HIS A 119 -35.70 41.87 1.97
CA HIS A 119 -34.89 42.34 0.85
C HIS A 119 -33.40 42.29 1.18
N ILE A 120 -32.60 42.12 0.12
CA ILE A 120 -31.16 42.34 0.14
C ILE A 120 -30.78 43.47 -0.79
N THR A 121 -29.73 44.20 -0.44
CA THR A 121 -29.07 45.17 -1.30
C THR A 121 -27.69 44.64 -1.68
N ILE A 122 -27.41 44.57 -2.97
CA ILE A 122 -26.13 44.08 -3.48
C ILE A 122 -25.02 45.11 -3.21
N THR A 123 -23.94 44.69 -2.55
CA THR A 123 -22.76 45.53 -2.28
C THR A 123 -21.53 45.11 -3.08
N GLU A 124 -21.55 43.92 -3.71
CA GLU A 124 -20.59 43.50 -4.73
C GLU A 124 -21.31 42.79 -5.90
N THR A 125 -20.92 43.08 -7.14
CA THR A 125 -21.59 42.51 -8.32
C THR A 125 -21.26 41.03 -8.52
N ALA A 126 -22.22 40.28 -9.09
CA ALA A 126 -22.01 38.90 -9.51
C ALA A 126 -22.03 38.74 -11.03
N SER A 127 -21.21 37.81 -11.50
CA SER A 127 -21.23 37.32 -12.88
C SER A 127 -21.82 35.92 -12.95
N VAL A 128 -22.28 35.53 -14.14
CA VAL A 128 -22.81 34.19 -14.40
C VAL A 128 -21.80 33.12 -13.96
N GLY A 129 -22.28 32.14 -13.20
CA GLY A 129 -21.51 31.03 -12.65
C GLY A 129 -20.73 31.36 -11.37
N ARG A 130 -20.73 32.60 -10.90
CA ARG A 130 -20.00 32.99 -9.69
C ARG A 130 -20.51 32.21 -8.47
N HIS A 131 -19.56 31.61 -7.74
CA HIS A 131 -19.80 30.74 -6.57
C HIS A 131 -20.76 29.57 -6.81
N ILE A 132 -20.88 29.10 -8.05
CA ILE A 132 -21.60 27.87 -8.41
C ILE A 132 -20.61 26.77 -8.74
N ARG A 133 -20.76 25.60 -8.10
CA ARG A 133 -20.12 24.35 -8.53
C ARG A 133 -21.00 23.72 -9.59
N PRO A 134 -20.56 23.63 -10.86
CA PRO A 134 -21.37 23.00 -11.89
C PRO A 134 -21.56 21.50 -11.61
N ALA A 135 -22.62 20.92 -12.15
CA ALA A 135 -22.84 19.48 -12.08
C ALA A 135 -21.66 18.73 -12.72
N GLY A 136 -21.18 17.68 -12.05
CA GLY A 136 -20.08 16.86 -12.53
C GLY A 136 -18.73 17.57 -12.60
N VAL A 137 -18.51 18.62 -11.78
CA VAL A 137 -17.20 19.28 -11.67
C VAL A 137 -16.14 18.35 -11.06
N ASP A 138 -16.56 17.37 -10.27
CA ASP A 138 -15.67 16.35 -9.69
C ASP A 138 -15.56 15.17 -10.66
N PHE A 139 -16.69 14.49 -10.92
CA PHE A 139 -16.75 13.40 -11.89
C PHE A 139 -18.14 13.18 -12.47
N ARG A 140 -18.21 12.46 -13.60
CA ARG A 140 -19.46 12.11 -14.29
C ARG A 140 -19.72 10.60 -14.26
N ALA A 141 -20.99 10.22 -14.30
CA ALA A 141 -21.38 8.83 -14.42
C ALA A 141 -20.70 8.15 -15.63
N GLY A 142 -20.16 6.95 -15.43
CA GLY A 142 -19.41 6.18 -16.42
C GLY A 142 -17.91 6.48 -16.48
N GLU A 143 -17.43 7.53 -15.81
CA GLU A 143 -16.00 7.87 -15.76
C GLU A 143 -15.24 6.88 -14.86
N VAL A 144 -14.16 6.27 -15.39
CA VAL A 144 -13.28 5.38 -14.63
C VAL A 144 -12.29 6.20 -13.81
N LEU A 145 -12.34 6.08 -12.49
CA LEU A 145 -11.53 6.88 -11.57
C LEU A 145 -10.63 6.05 -10.64
N LEU A 146 -10.95 4.75 -10.48
CA LEU A 146 -10.09 3.82 -9.76
C LEU A 146 -9.73 2.66 -10.66
N ASP A 147 -8.43 2.46 -10.84
CA ASP A 147 -7.89 1.40 -11.67
C ASP A 147 -7.95 0.03 -10.98
N GLY A 148 -8.35 -1.00 -11.70
CA GLY A 148 -8.16 -2.39 -11.32
C GLY A 148 -6.69 -2.70 -11.07
N GLY A 149 -6.41 -3.54 -10.09
CA GLY A 149 -5.06 -3.85 -9.62
C GLY A 149 -4.41 -2.74 -8.78
N SER A 150 -5.14 -1.67 -8.45
CA SER A 150 -4.70 -0.71 -7.44
C SER A 150 -5.00 -1.20 -6.03
N ARG A 151 -4.13 -0.85 -5.07
CA ARG A 151 -4.39 -1.09 -3.65
C ARG A 151 -5.23 0.06 -3.11
N LEU A 152 -6.38 -0.26 -2.53
CA LEU A 152 -7.34 0.72 -2.04
C LEU A 152 -6.78 1.44 -0.80
N SER A 153 -6.65 2.76 -0.91
CA SER A 153 -6.32 3.68 0.18
C SER A 153 -7.59 4.21 0.85
N ASP A 154 -7.43 4.91 1.96
CA ASP A 154 -8.48 5.67 2.63
C ASP A 154 -9.19 6.64 1.66
N ARG A 155 -8.42 7.35 0.84
CA ARG A 155 -8.93 8.26 -0.19
C ARG A 155 -9.67 7.53 -1.30
N ALA A 156 -9.17 6.37 -1.73
CA ALA A 156 -9.85 5.56 -2.74
C ALA A 156 -11.22 5.06 -2.23
N LEU A 157 -11.33 4.69 -0.96
CA LEU A 157 -12.62 4.31 -0.37
C LEU A 157 -13.60 5.49 -0.33
N SER A 158 -13.13 6.69 0.05
CA SER A 158 -13.96 7.89 0.01
C SER A 158 -14.47 8.18 -1.41
N LEU A 159 -13.62 8.00 -2.43
CA LEU A 159 -14.01 8.19 -3.82
C LEU A 159 -15.02 7.12 -4.27
N ALA A 160 -14.79 5.84 -3.94
CA ALA A 160 -15.73 4.76 -4.22
C ALA A 160 -17.10 4.99 -3.56
N ALA A 161 -17.13 5.47 -2.31
CA ALA A 161 -18.36 5.88 -1.64
C ALA A 161 -19.07 7.00 -2.39
N ALA A 162 -18.33 8.05 -2.78
CA ALA A 162 -18.88 9.19 -3.53
C ALA A 162 -19.43 8.76 -4.90
N MET A 163 -18.79 7.77 -5.53
CA MET A 163 -19.24 7.11 -6.75
C MET A 163 -20.43 6.15 -6.54
N ASN A 164 -20.92 6.00 -5.31
CA ASN A 164 -22.07 5.21 -4.89
C ASN A 164 -21.86 3.67 -4.86
N TYR A 165 -20.65 3.22 -4.50
CA TYR A 165 -20.36 1.80 -4.30
C TYR A 165 -20.48 1.38 -2.82
N PRO A 166 -21.47 0.55 -2.44
CA PRO A 166 -21.54 -0.02 -1.09
C PRO A 166 -20.62 -1.23 -0.91
N GLU A 167 -20.26 -1.89 -2.01
CA GLU A 167 -19.41 -3.07 -2.07
C GLU A 167 -18.47 -2.97 -3.26
N LEU A 168 -17.31 -3.62 -3.17
CA LEU A 168 -16.28 -3.61 -4.20
C LEU A 168 -15.84 -5.03 -4.53
N ALA A 169 -15.64 -5.30 -5.82
CA ALA A 169 -14.95 -6.51 -6.28
C ALA A 169 -13.45 -6.36 -6.02
N VAL A 170 -12.90 -7.17 -5.13
CA VAL A 170 -11.49 -7.15 -4.75
C VAL A 170 -10.87 -8.54 -4.86
N ARG A 171 -9.55 -8.61 -5.00
CA ARG A 171 -8.81 -9.88 -4.97
C ARG A 171 -8.74 -10.44 -3.55
N CYS A 172 -8.95 -11.75 -3.40
CA CYS A 172 -8.76 -12.47 -2.15
C CYS A 172 -7.39 -12.17 -1.54
N ARG A 173 -7.33 -12.10 -0.20
CA ARG A 173 -6.05 -11.87 0.50
C ARG A 173 -5.18 -13.10 0.36
N PRO A 174 -3.92 -12.98 -0.08
CA PRO A 174 -2.99 -14.10 0.00
C PRO A 174 -2.82 -14.54 1.44
N LYS A 175 -2.84 -15.85 1.69
CA LYS A 175 -2.62 -16.43 3.01
C LYS A 175 -1.20 -16.95 3.14
N VAL A 176 -0.43 -16.34 4.05
CA VAL A 176 0.98 -16.64 4.29
C VAL A 176 1.14 -17.40 5.60
N ALA A 177 1.47 -18.69 5.53
CA ALA A 177 1.82 -19.48 6.70
C ALA A 177 3.32 -19.39 6.99
N VAL A 178 3.69 -19.24 8.26
CA VAL A 178 5.10 -19.15 8.69
C VAL A 178 5.41 -20.26 9.68
N LEU A 179 6.38 -21.10 9.34
CA LEU A 179 6.91 -22.18 10.17
C LEU A 179 8.38 -21.89 10.49
N ALA A 180 8.74 -21.87 11.77
CA ALA A 180 10.15 -21.87 12.17
C ALA A 180 10.61 -23.29 12.50
N THR A 181 11.89 -23.56 12.33
CA THR A 181 12.52 -24.84 12.70
C THR A 181 13.82 -24.56 13.43
N GLY A 182 14.08 -25.29 14.50
CA GLY A 182 15.34 -25.21 15.25
C GLY A 182 15.15 -25.45 16.74
N ASP A 183 15.89 -26.40 17.29
CA ASP A 183 15.86 -26.74 18.71
C ASP A 183 16.49 -25.65 19.60
N GLU A 184 17.25 -24.74 19.00
CA GLU A 184 17.77 -23.55 19.67
C GLU A 184 16.68 -22.52 19.99
N LEU A 185 15.54 -22.55 19.30
CA LEU A 185 14.55 -21.49 19.36
C LEU A 185 13.64 -21.63 20.58
N VAL A 186 13.61 -20.58 21.42
CA VAL A 186 12.62 -20.42 22.49
C VAL A 186 11.74 -19.19 22.25
N MET A 187 10.52 -19.20 22.77
CA MET A 187 9.60 -18.08 22.61
C MET A 187 10.03 -16.84 23.41
N PRO A 188 9.70 -15.62 22.95
CA PRO A 188 9.87 -14.41 23.76
C PRO A 188 9.18 -14.52 25.12
N GLY A 189 9.85 -14.03 26.16
CA GLY A 189 9.40 -14.15 27.56
C GLY A 189 9.92 -15.38 28.29
N SER A 190 10.49 -16.35 27.58
CA SER A 190 11.23 -17.47 28.18
C SER A 190 12.63 -17.02 28.63
N GLN A 191 13.22 -17.78 29.57
CA GLN A 191 14.63 -17.66 29.93
C GLN A 191 15.45 -18.66 29.10
N PRO A 192 16.27 -18.21 28.11
CA PRO A 192 17.01 -19.13 27.25
C PRO A 192 18.07 -19.91 28.04
N GLY A 193 18.12 -21.23 27.83
CA GLY A 193 19.22 -22.06 28.30
C GLY A 193 20.48 -21.92 27.44
N PRO A 194 21.59 -22.57 27.83
CA PRO A 194 22.80 -22.62 27.01
C PRO A 194 22.51 -23.14 25.59
N GLY A 195 22.93 -22.39 24.57
CA GLY A 195 22.71 -22.74 23.16
C GLY A 195 21.34 -22.36 22.61
N GLN A 196 20.43 -21.85 23.44
CA GLN A 196 19.13 -21.36 22.98
C GLN A 196 19.14 -19.87 22.69
N ILE A 197 18.34 -19.46 21.72
CA ILE A 197 18.11 -18.07 21.32
C ILE A 197 16.61 -17.79 21.19
N VAL A 198 16.24 -16.52 21.30
CA VAL A 198 14.84 -16.11 21.26
C VAL A 198 14.34 -16.00 19.82
N TYR A 199 13.24 -16.67 19.53
CA TYR A 199 12.55 -16.61 18.25
C TYR A 199 12.03 -15.20 17.95
N SER A 200 12.50 -14.62 16.84
CA SER A 200 12.16 -13.26 16.42
C SER A 200 11.68 -13.15 14.97
N ASN A 201 12.19 -13.99 14.07
CA ASN A 201 11.94 -13.88 12.62
C ASN A 201 10.45 -13.87 12.27
N GLY A 202 9.65 -14.79 12.85
CA GLY A 202 8.23 -14.92 12.53
C GLY A 202 7.42 -13.66 12.77
N TYR A 203 7.75 -12.90 13.80
CA TYR A 203 7.07 -11.64 14.12
C TYR A 203 7.26 -10.62 12.99
N ALA A 204 8.50 -10.46 12.50
CA ALA A 204 8.82 -9.53 11.43
C ALA A 204 8.22 -9.99 10.09
N LEU A 205 8.29 -11.28 9.78
CA LEU A 205 7.77 -11.85 8.52
C LEU A 205 6.25 -11.74 8.41
N ARG A 206 5.51 -12.07 9.48
CA ARG A 206 4.06 -11.92 9.49
C ARG A 206 3.63 -10.45 9.51
N ALA A 207 4.36 -9.57 10.18
CA ALA A 207 4.10 -8.14 10.12
C ALA A 207 4.29 -7.61 8.69
N LEU A 208 5.39 -7.98 8.02
CA LEU A 208 5.66 -7.61 6.64
C LEU A 208 4.58 -8.09 5.67
N ALA A 209 4.14 -9.35 5.80
CA ALA A 209 3.06 -9.89 4.97
C ALA A 209 1.73 -9.15 5.19
N ARG A 210 1.34 -8.88 6.45
CA ARG A 210 0.12 -8.11 6.76
C ARG A 210 0.17 -6.68 6.25
N ALA A 211 1.34 -6.03 6.32
CA ALA A 211 1.54 -4.69 5.76
C ALA A 211 1.29 -4.64 4.25
N GLU A 212 1.49 -5.76 3.56
CA GLU A 212 1.18 -5.96 2.14
C GLU A 212 -0.25 -6.52 1.89
N GLY A 213 -1.10 -6.57 2.91
CA GLY A 213 -2.52 -6.97 2.78
C GLY A 213 -2.78 -8.47 2.80
N ALA A 214 -1.77 -9.30 3.10
CA ALA A 214 -1.92 -10.73 3.28
C ALA A 214 -2.54 -11.09 4.64
N GLU A 215 -3.22 -12.23 4.70
CA GLU A 215 -3.52 -12.93 5.94
C GLU A 215 -2.32 -13.78 6.37
N THR A 216 -2.17 -14.02 7.66
CA THR A 216 -1.01 -14.79 8.17
C THR A 216 -1.43 -15.88 9.14
N VAL A 217 -0.80 -17.05 8.99
CA VAL A 217 -0.96 -18.19 9.90
C VAL A 217 0.38 -18.45 10.59
N ASP A 218 0.39 -18.43 11.92
CA ASP A 218 1.56 -18.83 12.70
C ASP A 218 1.53 -20.33 12.94
N LEU A 219 2.49 -21.06 12.37
CA LEU A 219 2.63 -22.50 12.57
C LEU A 219 3.55 -22.83 13.76
N GLY A 220 4.15 -21.82 14.39
CA GLY A 220 5.05 -21.96 15.53
C GLY A 220 6.46 -22.42 15.15
N VAL A 221 7.16 -22.94 16.16
CA VAL A 221 8.50 -23.53 16.03
C VAL A 221 8.34 -25.04 16.05
N ALA A 222 8.75 -25.71 14.96
CA ALA A 222 8.91 -27.16 14.95
C ALA A 222 10.29 -27.54 15.51
N ALA A 223 10.32 -28.65 16.26
CA ALA A 223 11.56 -29.33 16.59
C ALA A 223 12.31 -29.73 15.31
N ASP A 224 13.63 -29.88 15.40
CA ASP A 224 14.48 -30.23 14.26
C ASP A 224 14.37 -31.74 13.94
N THR A 225 13.15 -32.18 13.63
CA THR A 225 12.79 -33.54 13.24
C THR A 225 11.94 -33.55 11.98
N MET A 226 12.04 -34.66 11.23
CA MET A 226 11.29 -34.85 9.99
C MET A 226 9.77 -34.85 10.27
N GLU A 227 9.36 -35.48 11.36
CA GLU A 227 7.96 -35.61 11.76
C GLU A 227 7.35 -34.25 12.11
N ALA A 228 8.04 -33.45 12.92
CA ALA A 228 7.54 -32.14 13.36
C ALA A 228 7.47 -31.15 12.19
N THR A 229 8.49 -31.12 11.33
CA THR A 229 8.52 -30.26 10.16
C THR A 229 7.44 -30.64 9.15
N THR A 230 7.29 -31.94 8.87
CA THR A 230 6.24 -32.48 7.99
C THR A 230 4.83 -32.17 8.52
N ALA A 231 4.60 -32.31 9.83
CA ALA A 231 3.34 -31.92 10.44
C ALA A 231 3.06 -30.41 10.31
N GLY A 232 4.10 -29.56 10.41
CA GLY A 232 3.99 -28.13 10.13
C GLY A 232 3.57 -27.82 8.69
N ILE A 233 4.18 -28.49 7.71
CA ILE A 233 3.84 -28.34 6.29
C ILE A 233 2.38 -28.76 6.01
N ARG A 234 1.93 -29.87 6.60
CA ARG A 234 0.52 -30.33 6.48
C ARG A 234 -0.47 -29.33 7.07
N ARG A 235 -0.17 -28.74 8.24
CA ARG A 235 -0.99 -27.67 8.82
C ARG A 235 -1.08 -26.44 7.93
N ALA A 236 0.00 -26.09 7.20
CA ALA A 236 -0.03 -25.02 6.21
C ALA A 236 -1.04 -25.32 5.08
N ARG A 237 -1.02 -26.56 4.58
CA ARG A 237 -1.94 -27.04 3.53
C ARG A 237 -3.38 -27.07 4.01
N GLU A 238 -3.63 -27.59 5.21
CA GLU A 238 -4.95 -27.63 5.85
C GLU A 238 -5.53 -26.23 6.09
N ALA A 239 -4.67 -25.26 6.43
CA ALA A 239 -5.07 -23.86 6.56
C ALA A 239 -5.38 -23.19 5.20
N GLY A 240 -5.12 -23.86 4.07
CA GLY A 240 -5.27 -23.31 2.73
C GLY A 240 -4.33 -22.15 2.47
N ALA A 241 -3.06 -22.29 2.86
CA ALA A 241 -2.04 -21.26 2.62
C ALA A 241 -1.69 -21.18 1.13
N ASP A 242 -1.58 -19.95 0.61
CA ASP A 242 -1.06 -19.68 -0.74
C ASP A 242 0.47 -19.63 -0.74
N VAL A 243 1.06 -19.24 0.40
CA VAL A 243 2.50 -19.19 0.59
C VAL A 243 2.88 -19.81 1.93
N LEU A 244 3.80 -20.76 1.92
CA LEU A 244 4.50 -21.28 3.08
C LEU A 244 5.90 -20.69 3.16
N ILE A 245 6.20 -20.02 4.27
CA ILE A 245 7.54 -19.58 4.64
C ILE A 245 8.11 -20.52 5.69
N THR A 246 9.32 -21.01 5.45
CA THR A 246 10.12 -21.67 6.49
C THR A 246 11.29 -20.78 6.92
N THR A 247 11.63 -20.78 8.20
CA THR A 247 12.81 -20.08 8.72
C THR A 247 13.65 -21.01 9.58
N GLY A 248 14.96 -21.05 9.34
CA GLY A 248 15.82 -22.08 9.92
C GLY A 248 15.97 -23.26 8.96
N GLY A 249 17.02 -24.05 9.12
CA GLY A 249 17.26 -25.24 8.29
C GLY A 249 17.80 -25.00 6.88
N ALA A 250 17.60 -23.83 6.24
CA ALA A 250 17.99 -23.53 4.85
C ALA A 250 19.51 -23.53 4.52
N SER A 251 20.35 -24.13 5.35
CA SER A 251 21.80 -24.23 5.15
C SER A 251 22.17 -25.30 4.12
N VAL A 252 23.27 -25.07 3.39
CA VAL A 252 23.85 -26.00 2.40
C VAL A 252 24.56 -27.19 3.07
N GLY A 253 23.86 -27.97 3.87
CA GLY A 253 24.38 -29.19 4.51
C GLY A 253 23.66 -30.45 4.04
N ASP A 254 24.37 -31.58 4.02
CA ASP A 254 23.84 -32.89 3.64
C ASP A 254 22.72 -33.42 4.57
N HIS A 255 22.43 -32.69 5.65
CA HIS A 255 21.44 -33.00 6.69
C HIS A 255 20.28 -31.98 6.78
N ASP A 256 19.98 -31.21 5.73
CA ASP A 256 18.84 -30.27 5.75
C ASP A 256 17.48 -31.01 5.82
N LEU A 257 16.96 -31.15 7.04
CA LEU A 257 15.69 -31.80 7.35
C LEU A 257 14.49 -31.04 6.76
N VAL A 258 14.58 -29.71 6.60
CA VAL A 258 13.51 -28.90 6.04
C VAL A 258 13.32 -29.24 4.57
N LYS A 259 14.42 -29.32 3.82
CA LYS A 259 14.39 -29.77 2.42
C LYS A 259 13.76 -31.15 2.28
N ARG A 260 14.25 -32.12 3.06
CA ARG A 260 13.76 -33.51 2.98
C ARG A 260 12.28 -33.60 3.34
N SER A 261 11.83 -32.85 4.35
CA SER A 261 10.42 -32.79 4.76
C SER A 261 9.53 -32.21 3.67
N LEU A 262 9.99 -31.15 2.99
CA LEU A 262 9.29 -30.54 1.86
C LEU A 262 9.20 -31.52 0.68
N GLU A 263 10.30 -32.17 0.30
CA GLU A 263 10.32 -33.17 -0.77
C GLU A 263 9.43 -34.39 -0.43
N ALA A 264 9.41 -34.82 0.84
CA ALA A 264 8.56 -35.91 1.32
C ALA A 264 7.05 -35.58 1.24
N GLU A 265 6.68 -34.31 1.38
CA GLU A 265 5.31 -33.82 1.16
C GLU A 265 5.02 -33.48 -0.31
N GLY A 266 5.93 -33.83 -1.24
CA GLY A 266 5.74 -33.66 -2.68
C GLY A 266 6.00 -32.25 -3.19
N VAL A 267 6.73 -31.42 -2.44
CA VAL A 267 7.09 -30.08 -2.87
C VAL A 267 8.24 -30.17 -3.88
N GLU A 268 8.04 -29.61 -5.06
CA GLU A 268 9.10 -29.48 -6.06
C GLU A 268 10.04 -28.33 -5.65
N MET A 269 11.24 -28.68 -5.19
CA MET A 269 12.19 -27.73 -4.62
C MET A 269 13.34 -27.37 -5.57
N ALA A 270 13.70 -26.09 -5.59
CA ALA A 270 14.92 -25.56 -6.16
C ALA A 270 15.73 -24.87 -5.05
N PHE A 271 16.99 -25.30 -4.89
CA PHE A 271 17.91 -24.70 -3.93
C PHE A 271 18.82 -23.69 -4.63
N TRP A 272 18.89 -22.46 -4.12
CA TRP A 272 19.66 -21.40 -4.74
C TRP A 272 20.73 -20.84 -3.82
N ARG A 273 21.88 -20.55 -4.44
CA ARG A 273 22.91 -19.68 -3.86
C ARG A 273 22.82 -18.35 -4.58
N ILE A 274 22.06 -17.42 -4.02
CA ILE A 274 21.80 -16.11 -4.62
C ILE A 274 23.04 -15.22 -4.43
N ALA A 275 23.39 -14.47 -5.47
CA ALA A 275 24.45 -13.48 -5.49
C ALA A 275 24.04 -12.22 -4.71
N MET A 276 23.72 -12.37 -3.42
CA MET A 276 23.27 -11.27 -2.57
C MET A 276 23.89 -11.30 -1.17
N ARG A 277 23.91 -10.15 -0.51
CA ARG A 277 24.25 -10.01 0.91
C ARG A 277 23.37 -8.94 1.58
N PRO A 278 22.77 -9.25 2.75
CA PRO A 278 22.67 -10.58 3.36
C PRO A 278 21.74 -11.53 2.55
N GLY A 279 21.71 -12.84 2.85
CA GLY A 279 20.72 -13.74 2.23
C GLY A 279 21.18 -14.71 1.12
N LYS A 280 22.44 -15.18 1.16
CA LYS A 280 23.00 -16.07 0.13
C LYS A 280 22.21 -17.40 -0.08
N PRO A 281 21.89 -18.20 0.94
CA PRO A 281 21.11 -19.42 0.73
C PRO A 281 19.61 -19.09 0.74
N MET A 282 18.88 -19.60 -0.24
CA MET A 282 17.42 -19.56 -0.23
C MET A 282 16.87 -20.79 -0.93
N MET A 283 15.73 -21.26 -0.46
CA MET A 283 14.99 -22.33 -1.11
C MET A 283 13.70 -21.77 -1.71
N HIS A 284 13.34 -22.27 -2.87
CA HIS A 284 12.06 -21.99 -3.49
C HIS A 284 11.42 -23.29 -3.97
N GLY A 285 10.11 -23.42 -3.83
CA GLY A 285 9.41 -24.56 -4.40
C GLY A 285 7.91 -24.33 -4.51
N ARG A 286 7.22 -25.37 -4.96
CA ARG A 286 5.77 -25.37 -5.18
C ARG A 286 5.15 -26.69 -4.72
N LEU A 287 3.98 -26.59 -4.11
CA LEU A 287 3.10 -27.72 -3.82
C LEU A 287 1.74 -27.42 -4.43
N GLY A 288 1.51 -27.91 -5.65
CA GLY A 288 0.39 -27.45 -6.47
C GLY A 288 0.47 -25.93 -6.69
N ALA A 289 -0.58 -25.20 -6.29
CA ALA A 289 -0.63 -23.74 -6.37
C ALA A 289 0.16 -23.04 -5.23
N MET A 290 0.34 -23.70 -4.08
CA MET A 290 1.01 -23.12 -2.93
C MET A 290 2.51 -22.90 -3.21
N ARG A 291 2.99 -21.71 -2.89
CA ARG A 291 4.41 -21.34 -3.00
C ARG A 291 5.14 -21.64 -1.72
N VAL A 292 6.36 -22.12 -1.84
CA VAL A 292 7.23 -22.36 -0.69
C VAL A 292 8.49 -21.51 -0.84
N ILE A 293 8.83 -20.77 0.22
CA ILE A 293 10.10 -20.04 0.31
C ILE A 293 10.78 -20.40 1.63
N GLY A 294 11.95 -21.02 1.54
CA GLY A 294 12.81 -21.28 2.69
C GLY A 294 13.82 -20.16 2.88
N LEU A 295 13.69 -19.45 4.00
CA LEU A 295 14.50 -18.29 4.34
C LEU A 295 15.67 -18.67 5.28
N PRO A 296 16.79 -17.93 5.23
CA PRO A 296 17.87 -18.08 6.21
C PRO A 296 17.38 -17.92 7.66
N GLY A 297 18.02 -18.63 8.59
CA GLY A 297 17.77 -18.48 10.03
C GLY A 297 18.24 -17.14 10.60
N ASN A 298 19.26 -16.51 10.02
CA ASN A 298 19.76 -15.22 10.48
C ASN A 298 18.69 -14.12 10.31
N PRO A 299 18.33 -13.37 11.37
CA PRO A 299 17.15 -12.50 11.34
C PRO A 299 17.14 -11.44 10.25
N VAL A 300 18.27 -10.74 10.04
CA VAL A 300 18.35 -9.71 8.99
C VAL A 300 18.31 -10.35 7.60
N SER A 301 18.95 -11.51 7.42
CA SER A 301 18.91 -12.23 6.15
C SER A 301 17.49 -12.68 5.83
N SER A 302 16.79 -13.23 6.82
CA SER A 302 15.39 -13.67 6.71
C SER A 302 14.49 -12.51 6.27
N TYR A 303 14.58 -11.37 6.96
CA TYR A 303 13.77 -10.19 6.65
C TYR A 303 14.10 -9.60 5.28
N VAL A 304 15.38 -9.43 4.94
CA VAL A 304 15.79 -8.86 3.63
C VAL A 304 15.36 -9.78 2.49
N CYS A 305 15.52 -11.10 2.60
CA CYS A 305 15.03 -12.04 1.60
C CYS A 305 13.50 -12.00 1.48
N ALA A 306 12.77 -11.98 2.59
CA ALA A 306 11.31 -11.86 2.54
C ALA A 306 10.86 -10.54 1.92
N PHE A 307 11.51 -9.43 2.26
CA PHE A 307 11.25 -8.15 1.63
C PHE A 307 11.48 -8.25 0.12
N LEU A 308 12.60 -8.79 -0.34
CA LEU A 308 12.90 -8.85 -1.78
C LEU A 308 12.07 -9.85 -2.58
N PHE A 309 11.66 -10.98 -1.98
CA PHE A 309 11.03 -12.09 -2.71
C PHE A 309 9.58 -12.35 -2.30
N LEU A 310 9.27 -12.38 -1.01
CA LEU A 310 7.90 -12.61 -0.53
C LEU A 310 6.99 -11.41 -0.83
N VAL A 311 7.47 -10.18 -0.68
CA VAL A 311 6.62 -9.00 -0.93
C VAL A 311 6.16 -8.92 -2.39
N PRO A 312 7.02 -9.01 -3.43
CA PRO A 312 6.55 -9.06 -4.80
C PRO A 312 5.62 -10.24 -5.08
N LEU A 313 5.86 -11.40 -4.44
CA LEU A 313 4.97 -12.55 -4.56
C LEU A 313 3.57 -12.26 -4.01
N ILE A 314 3.47 -11.68 -2.82
CA ILE A 314 2.18 -11.26 -2.23
C ILE A 314 1.49 -10.26 -3.16
N ARG A 315 2.22 -9.29 -3.70
CA ARG A 315 1.66 -8.28 -4.62
C ARG A 315 1.13 -8.92 -5.91
N ALA A 316 1.84 -9.90 -6.46
CA ALA A 316 1.42 -10.65 -7.63
C ALA A 316 0.15 -11.49 -7.36
N LEU A 317 0.15 -12.27 -6.27
CA LEU A 317 -1.02 -13.05 -5.84
C LEU A 317 -2.22 -12.15 -5.49
N SER A 318 -1.97 -10.92 -5.02
CA SER A 318 -3.02 -9.92 -4.77
C SER A 318 -3.52 -9.26 -6.07
N GLY A 319 -2.97 -9.57 -7.24
CA GLY A 319 -3.35 -8.98 -8.51
C GLY A 319 -2.97 -7.50 -8.67
N ARG A 320 -1.91 -7.03 -7.99
CA ARG A 320 -1.47 -5.64 -8.14
C ARG A 320 -0.81 -5.40 -9.49
N LYS A 321 -1.07 -4.24 -10.10
CA LYS A 321 -0.36 -3.78 -11.33
C LYS A 321 1.14 -3.57 -11.07
N VAL A 322 1.49 -3.02 -9.91
CA VAL A 322 2.88 -2.78 -9.50
C VAL A 322 3.29 -3.80 -8.45
N ILE A 323 4.10 -4.77 -8.85
CA ILE A 323 4.56 -5.86 -7.98
C ILE A 323 6.01 -5.67 -7.49
N HIS A 324 6.87 -5.07 -8.33
CA HIS A 324 8.28 -4.88 -8.01
C HIS A 324 8.49 -3.71 -7.04
N HIS A 325 9.59 -3.77 -6.30
CA HIS A 325 10.01 -2.64 -5.47
C HIS A 325 10.43 -1.46 -6.33
N ARG A 326 10.01 -0.26 -5.92
CA ARG A 326 10.46 0.97 -6.54
C ARG A 326 11.88 1.28 -6.05
N ARG A 327 12.83 1.30 -6.98
CA ARG A 327 14.17 1.88 -6.75
C ARG A 327 14.06 3.40 -6.76
N THR A 328 14.65 4.04 -5.77
CA THR A 328 14.65 5.50 -5.63
C THR A 328 16.08 6.00 -5.55
N SER A 329 16.39 7.09 -6.25
CA SER A 329 17.69 7.73 -6.18
C SER A 329 17.87 8.47 -4.85
N ALA A 330 19.06 8.37 -4.27
CA ALA A 330 19.47 9.07 -3.07
C ALA A 330 20.97 9.43 -3.17
N LEU A 331 21.45 10.28 -2.26
CA LEU A 331 22.87 10.54 -2.08
C LEU A 331 23.43 9.69 -0.94
N LEU A 332 24.64 9.19 -1.13
CA LEU A 332 25.31 8.37 -0.15
C LEU A 332 25.77 9.21 1.06
N GLY A 333 25.42 8.81 2.28
CA GLY A 333 25.74 9.54 3.50
C GLY A 333 27.16 9.33 4.05
N ARG A 334 27.88 8.30 3.58
CA ARG A 334 29.27 7.99 3.97
C ARG A 334 29.98 7.15 2.90
N ASP A 335 31.30 7.20 2.87
CA ASP A 335 32.10 6.41 1.94
C ASP A 335 31.84 4.91 2.06
N LEU A 336 31.92 4.21 0.92
CA LEU A 336 31.78 2.77 0.80
C LEU A 336 32.95 2.18 0.02
N ALA A 337 33.53 1.11 0.55
CA ALA A 337 34.53 0.31 -0.16
C ALA A 337 33.92 -0.40 -1.38
N ALA A 338 34.76 -0.82 -2.33
CA ALA A 338 34.34 -1.58 -3.49
C ALA A 338 33.55 -2.85 -3.10
N ASN A 339 32.56 -3.20 -3.91
CA ASN A 339 31.70 -4.35 -3.68
C ASN A 339 32.24 -5.61 -4.37
N ASP A 340 31.89 -6.77 -3.83
CA ASP A 340 32.24 -8.06 -4.42
C ASP A 340 31.21 -8.52 -5.46
N GLN A 341 31.28 -9.79 -5.87
CA GLN A 341 30.37 -10.40 -6.86
C GLN A 341 28.89 -10.45 -6.45
N ARG A 342 28.52 -10.03 -5.24
CA ARG A 342 27.15 -10.02 -4.73
C ARG A 342 26.53 -8.64 -4.81
N GLU A 343 25.22 -8.59 -5.02
CA GLU A 343 24.44 -7.38 -4.78
C GLU A 343 24.27 -7.18 -3.26
N ASP A 344 24.71 -6.04 -2.73
CA ASP A 344 24.52 -5.73 -1.31
C ASP A 344 23.24 -4.94 -1.09
N TYR A 345 22.51 -5.34 -0.05
CA TYR A 345 21.37 -4.62 0.50
C TYR A 345 21.76 -4.09 1.88
N LEU A 346 22.43 -2.93 1.89
CA LEU A 346 22.95 -2.31 3.09
C LEU A 346 21.82 -1.62 3.84
N ARG A 347 21.60 -1.96 5.11
CA ARG A 347 20.62 -1.24 5.93
C ARG A 347 21.08 0.19 6.12
N ALA A 348 20.20 1.14 5.83
CA ALA A 348 20.51 2.55 5.85
C ALA A 348 19.44 3.36 6.60
N ARG A 349 19.91 4.36 7.35
CA ARG A 349 19.05 5.48 7.78
C ARG A 349 18.79 6.38 6.58
N LEU A 350 17.63 7.00 6.55
CA LEU A 350 17.21 7.88 5.47
C LEU A 350 16.88 9.25 6.06
N GLU A 351 17.49 10.29 5.52
CA GLU A 351 17.25 11.68 5.90
C GLU A 351 16.85 12.46 4.64
N ALA A 352 15.84 13.33 4.73
CA ALA A 352 15.46 14.22 3.65
C ALA A 352 16.07 15.60 3.89
N ARG A 353 16.71 16.18 2.87
CA ARG A 353 17.12 17.58 2.85
C ARG A 353 15.93 18.50 2.61
N GLU A 354 16.10 19.80 2.86
CA GLU A 354 15.09 20.83 2.59
C GLU A 354 14.66 20.87 1.11
N ASP A 355 15.57 20.53 0.19
CA ASP A 355 15.28 20.44 -1.25
C ASP A 355 14.60 19.12 -1.68
N GLY A 356 14.28 18.24 -0.72
CA GLY A 356 13.67 16.93 -0.96
C GLY A 356 14.66 15.82 -1.31
N THR A 357 15.96 16.13 -1.46
CA THR A 357 16.97 15.11 -1.74
C THR A 357 17.13 14.16 -0.57
N LEU A 358 17.06 12.86 -0.86
CA LEU A 358 17.26 11.82 0.14
C LEU A 358 18.75 11.54 0.35
N ILE A 359 19.18 11.43 1.60
CA ILE A 359 20.50 10.97 2.00
C ILE A 359 20.36 9.61 2.66
N ALA A 360 20.97 8.59 2.06
CA ALA A 360 21.01 7.24 2.59
C ALA A 360 22.35 6.99 3.30
N THR A 361 22.31 6.85 4.62
CA THR A 361 23.51 6.58 5.44
C THR A 361 23.49 5.13 5.92
N PRO A 362 24.29 4.22 5.33
CA PRO A 362 24.39 2.85 5.80
C PRO A 362 24.81 2.77 7.28
N VAL A 363 24.18 1.87 8.04
CA VAL A 363 24.54 1.65 9.45
C VAL A 363 25.98 1.16 9.59
N THR A 364 26.59 1.43 10.75
CA THR A 364 28.00 1.13 11.02
C THR A 364 28.34 -0.35 10.89
N GLN A 365 27.48 -1.25 11.39
CA GLN A 365 27.68 -2.69 11.32
C GLN A 365 26.58 -3.37 10.48
N GLN A 366 27.00 -4.07 9.44
CA GLN A 366 26.11 -4.75 8.48
C GLN A 366 26.00 -6.27 8.75
N ASP A 367 26.44 -6.75 9.91
CA ASP A 367 26.30 -8.17 10.26
C ASP A 367 24.81 -8.60 10.29
N SER A 368 24.52 -9.81 9.80
CA SER A 368 23.15 -10.26 9.57
C SER A 368 22.41 -10.75 10.81
N SER A 369 23.07 -10.77 11.98
CA SER A 369 22.45 -11.05 13.27
C SER A 369 21.95 -9.77 13.98
N LEU A 370 22.38 -8.58 13.56
CA LEU A 370 22.15 -7.33 14.28
C LEU A 370 20.78 -6.70 13.97
N LEU A 371 19.75 -7.12 14.73
CA LEU A 371 18.37 -6.62 14.60
C LEU A 371 18.21 -5.13 14.97
N GLY A 372 18.96 -4.60 15.94
CA GLY A 372 18.87 -3.19 16.32
C GLY A 372 19.15 -2.24 15.14
N ASN A 373 20.10 -2.62 14.28
CA ASN A 373 20.41 -1.87 13.07
C ASN A 373 19.35 -2.00 11.98
N LEU A 374 18.65 -3.14 11.92
CA LEU A 374 17.51 -3.31 11.02
C LEU A 374 16.33 -2.45 11.47
N ALA A 375 15.99 -2.47 12.77
CA ALA A 375 14.90 -1.66 13.33
C ALA A 375 15.13 -0.16 13.16
N ALA A 376 16.39 0.28 13.17
CA ALA A 376 16.76 1.67 12.95
C ALA A 376 16.80 2.09 11.47
N ALA A 377 16.77 1.14 10.54
CA ALA A 377 16.88 1.40 9.11
C ALA A 377 15.53 1.81 8.53
N ARG A 378 15.58 2.71 7.54
CA ARG A 378 14.41 3.14 6.76
C ARG A 378 14.52 2.73 5.29
N ALA A 379 15.69 2.25 4.87
CA ALA A 379 15.92 1.78 3.52
C ALA A 379 16.99 0.70 3.46
N LEU A 380 17.00 -0.03 2.35
CA LEU A 380 18.12 -0.84 1.88
C LEU A 380 18.81 -0.09 0.76
N LEU A 381 20.06 0.33 0.96
CA LEU A 381 20.91 0.85 -0.10
C LEU A 381 21.43 -0.31 -0.93
N VAL A 382 21.17 -0.26 -2.23
CA VAL A 382 21.53 -1.31 -3.19
C VAL A 382 22.91 -1.01 -3.77
N ARG A 383 23.89 -1.89 -3.55
CA ARG A 383 25.19 -1.83 -4.25
C ARG A 383 25.23 -2.96 -5.28
N PRO A 384 25.34 -2.64 -6.59
CA PRO A 384 25.49 -3.65 -7.61
C PRO A 384 26.72 -4.55 -7.39
N PRO A 385 26.72 -5.79 -7.91
CA PRO A 385 27.92 -6.60 -8.00
C PRO A 385 29.08 -5.83 -8.64
N PHE A 386 30.29 -6.00 -8.10
CA PHE A 386 31.52 -5.38 -8.58
C PHE A 386 31.52 -3.84 -8.61
N ALA A 387 30.60 -3.18 -7.91
CA ALA A 387 30.56 -1.72 -7.83
C ALA A 387 31.89 -1.17 -7.26
N ALA A 388 32.44 -0.14 -7.89
CA ALA A 388 33.62 0.55 -7.39
C ALA A 388 33.39 1.17 -6.00
N ALA A 389 34.48 1.57 -5.32
CA ALA A 389 34.35 2.38 -4.11
C ALA A 389 33.57 3.67 -4.45
N ALA A 390 32.71 4.10 -3.53
CA ALA A 390 31.90 5.30 -3.68
C ALA A 390 32.14 6.24 -2.50
N VAL A 391 32.16 7.54 -2.77
CA VAL A 391 32.38 8.56 -1.75
C VAL A 391 31.06 9.15 -1.28
N LYS A 392 31.05 9.70 -0.07
CA LYS A 392 29.91 10.47 0.45
C LYS A 392 29.48 11.53 -0.58
N GLY A 393 28.16 11.62 -0.79
CA GLY A 393 27.54 12.53 -1.75
C GLY A 393 27.39 11.95 -3.16
N SER A 394 27.98 10.78 -3.47
CA SER A 394 27.69 10.09 -4.74
C SER A 394 26.24 9.62 -4.80
N GLU A 395 25.67 9.57 -6.01
CA GLU A 395 24.37 8.97 -6.24
C GLU A 395 24.37 7.47 -5.89
N CYS A 396 23.25 7.01 -5.35
CA CYS A 396 23.00 5.61 -5.02
C CYS A 396 21.52 5.28 -5.19
N GLU A 397 21.21 3.99 -5.32
CA GLU A 397 19.83 3.50 -5.33
C GLU A 397 19.45 2.93 -3.98
N ILE A 398 18.20 3.17 -3.58
CA ILE A 398 17.62 2.59 -2.37
C ILE A 398 16.28 1.91 -2.64
N LEU A 399 15.96 0.95 -1.78
CA LEU A 399 14.61 0.42 -1.58
C LEU A 399 14.13 0.88 -0.21
N THR A 400 13.07 1.68 -0.16
CA THR A 400 12.46 2.12 1.10
C THR A 400 11.81 0.92 1.80
N LEU A 401 12.10 0.75 3.09
CA LEU A 401 11.48 -0.27 3.92
C LEU A 401 10.09 0.21 4.36
N PRO A 402 9.12 -0.70 4.55
CA PRO A 402 7.81 -0.34 5.07
C PRO A 402 7.93 0.22 6.49
N GLU A 403 7.09 1.21 6.80
CA GLU A 403 7.03 1.86 8.12
C GLU A 403 6.29 1.05 9.18
#